data_AF-A0AA40WF59-F1
#
_entry.id   AF-A0AA40WF59-F1
#
_cell.length_a   1.000
_cell.length_b   1.000
_cell.length_c   1.000
_cell.angle_alpha   90.00
_cell.angle_beta   90.00
_cell.angle_gamma   90.00
#
_symmetry.space_group_name_H-M   'P 1'
#
loop_
_entity.id
_entity.type
_entity.pdbx_description
1 polymer ?
#
loop_
_entity_poly.entity_id
_entity_poly.type
_entity_poly.pdbx_seq_one_letter_code
_entity_poly.pdbx_strand_id
1 'polypeptide(L)'
;MKVIWTVTPVGYQRIAKRCPSCSVKRDFTPSGAFRVNSQKKVLDVWSIYKCTHCDYTWNISLFSRLPVSKINRDLYCRLMANDAATVQYFAYDNAILKRNNAELSGQPDFHIQERWLVSIASHKQVSVSVRISRSFQV
;
A
#
# COMPACT_ATOMS: atom_id res chain seq x y z
N MET A 1 14.71 24.51 20.01
CA MET A 1 15.11 23.80 18.76
C MET A 1 13.95 22.94 18.28
N LYS A 2 13.84 22.65 16.98
CA LYS A 2 12.78 21.77 16.46
C LYS A 2 13.39 20.64 15.65
N VAL A 3 12.95 19.41 15.88
CA VAL A 3 13.29 18.25 15.06
C VAL A 3 12.03 17.71 14.41
N ILE A 4 12.12 17.34 13.13
CA ILE A 4 11.07 16.68 12.38
C ILE A 4 11.54 15.27 12.09
N TRP A 5 10.78 14.29 12.58
CA TRP A 5 10.96 12.88 12.25
C TRP A 5 9.95 12.48 11.19
N THR A 6 10.42 11.95 10.07
CA THR A 6 9.56 11.41 9.00
C THR A 6 9.65 9.89 9.01
N VAL A 7 8.54 9.24 9.37
CA VAL A 7 8.42 7.78 9.44
C VAL A 7 7.84 7.27 8.12
N THR A 8 8.56 6.36 7.47
CA THR A 8 8.15 5.75 6.20
C THR A 8 8.18 4.23 6.30
N PRO A 9 7.09 3.52 5.98
CA PRO A 9 7.08 2.08 6.03
C PRO A 9 7.97 1.49 4.92
N VAL A 10 8.60 0.36 5.23
CA VAL A 10 9.40 -0.46 4.33
C VAL A 10 8.51 -1.54 3.72
N GLY A 11 8.62 -1.69 2.40
CA GLY A 11 7.82 -2.66 1.66
C GLY A 11 6.35 -2.25 1.55
N TYR A 12 5.46 -3.24 1.75
CA TYR A 12 4.02 -3.12 1.56
C TYR A 12 3.26 -3.55 2.82
N GLN A 13 2.06 -3.00 3.00
CA GLN A 13 1.11 -3.52 3.98
C GLN A 13 0.73 -4.96 3.60
N ARG A 14 1.08 -5.90 4.48
CA ARG A 14 0.67 -7.31 4.34
C ARG A 14 -0.78 -7.46 4.78
N ILE A 15 -1.41 -8.49 4.23
CA ILE A 15 -2.76 -8.90 4.61
C ILE A 15 -2.77 -10.37 5.00
N ALA A 16 -3.60 -10.77 5.94
CA ALA A 16 -3.78 -12.17 6.29
C ALA A 16 -5.05 -12.73 5.63
N LYS A 17 -4.90 -13.87 4.95
CA LYS A 17 -6.00 -14.66 4.41
C LYS A 17 -5.73 -16.15 4.58
N ARG A 18 -6.78 -16.97 4.60
CA ARG A 18 -6.62 -18.43 4.53
C ARG A 18 -6.14 -18.80 3.13
N CYS A 19 -4.91 -19.29 3.04
CA CYS A 19 -4.33 -19.71 1.78
C CYS A 19 -4.93 -21.07 1.37
N PRO A 20 -5.53 -21.20 0.17
CA PRO A 20 -6.05 -22.48 -0.30
C PRO A 20 -4.97 -23.55 -0.47
N SER A 21 -3.77 -23.15 -0.92
CA SER A 21 -2.64 -24.07 -1.11
C SER A 21 -2.02 -24.52 0.22
N CYS A 22 -1.83 -23.62 1.20
CA CYS A 22 -1.30 -23.99 2.51
C CYS A 22 -2.37 -24.55 3.47
N SER A 23 -3.66 -24.43 3.15
CA SER A 23 -4.82 -24.76 4.00
C SER A 23 -4.93 -24.01 5.34
N VAL A 24 -4.05 -23.03 5.61
CA VAL A 24 -3.95 -22.26 6.87
C VAL A 24 -3.92 -20.75 6.62
N LYS A 25 -4.14 -19.95 7.67
CA LYS A 25 -4.00 -18.48 7.61
C LYS A 25 -2.53 -18.12 7.35
N ARG A 26 -2.29 -17.32 6.31
CA ARG A 26 -0.97 -16.87 5.87
C ARG A 26 -1.01 -15.40 5.51
N ASP A 27 0.16 -14.79 5.55
CA ASP A 27 0.37 -13.45 5.05
C ASP A 27 0.52 -13.46 3.54
N PHE A 28 -0.06 -12.44 2.95
CA PHE A 28 0.01 -12.12 1.55
C PHE A 28 0.59 -10.72 1.37
N THR A 29 1.44 -10.56 0.37
CA THR A 29 2.05 -9.28 -0.01
C THR A 29 1.73 -8.98 -1.47
N PRO A 30 1.59 -7.70 -1.88
CA PRO A 30 1.48 -7.35 -3.29
C PRO A 30 2.65 -7.95 -4.07
N SER A 31 2.33 -8.54 -5.23
CA SER A 31 3.33 -9.11 -6.13
C SER A 31 4.02 -8.08 -7.03
N GLY A 32 3.57 -6.82 -6.99
CA GLY A 32 3.98 -5.78 -7.90
C GLY A 32 3.17 -5.70 -9.20
N ALA A 33 2.20 -6.60 -9.41
CA ALA A 33 1.45 -6.67 -10.66
C ALA A 33 -0.04 -6.36 -10.51
N PHE A 34 -0.61 -5.72 -11.52
CA PHE A 34 -2.04 -5.56 -11.71
C PHE A 34 -2.55 -6.48 -12.82
N ARG A 35 -3.76 -6.99 -12.62
CA ARG A 35 -4.57 -7.58 -13.70
C ARG A 35 -5.58 -6.54 -14.13
N VAL A 36 -5.46 -6.09 -15.37
CA VAL A 36 -6.38 -5.12 -15.99
C VAL A 36 -7.16 -5.83 -17.08
N ASN A 37 -8.48 -5.92 -16.95
CA ASN A 37 -9.36 -6.51 -17.95
C ASN A 37 -10.34 -5.47 -18.45
N SER A 38 -10.50 -5.35 -19.76
CA SER A 38 -11.48 -4.45 -20.37
C SER A 38 -12.42 -5.22 -21.28
N GLN A 39 -13.72 -5.08 -21.07
CA GLN A 39 -14.74 -5.67 -21.93
C GLN A 39 -15.88 -4.68 -22.17
N LYS A 40 -16.28 -4.46 -23.42
CA LYS A 40 -17.44 -3.62 -23.80
C LYS A 40 -17.52 -2.28 -23.04
N LYS A 41 -16.42 -1.51 -23.06
CA LYS A 41 -16.24 -0.18 -22.42
C LYS A 41 -16.25 -0.16 -20.88
N VAL A 42 -16.24 -1.31 -20.21
CA VAL A 42 -16.00 -1.40 -18.76
C VAL A 42 -14.63 -2.03 -18.47
N LEU A 43 -14.09 -1.68 -17.31
CA LEU A 43 -12.78 -2.06 -16.81
C LEU A 43 -12.93 -2.73 -15.45
N ASP A 44 -12.27 -3.88 -15.30
CA ASP A 44 -12.04 -4.54 -14.03
C ASP A 44 -10.54 -4.55 -13.76
N VAL A 45 -10.15 -4.16 -12.55
CA VAL A 45 -8.74 -4.08 -12.14
C VAL A 45 -8.56 -4.76 -10.80
N TRP A 46 -7.55 -5.63 -10.74
CA TRP A 46 -7.12 -6.28 -9.52
C TRP A 46 -5.64 -6.02 -9.26
N SER A 47 -5.28 -5.80 -7.99
CA SER A 47 -3.90 -5.97 -7.53
C SER A 47 -3.67 -7.44 -7.19
N ILE A 48 -2.59 -8.02 -7.70
CA ILE A 48 -2.24 -9.42 -7.48
C ILE A 48 -1.36 -9.49 -6.22
N TYR A 49 -1.82 -10.24 -5.24
CA TYR A 49 -1.07 -10.58 -4.02
C TYR A 49 -0.57 -12.01 -4.09
N LYS A 50 0.52 -12.31 -3.39
CA LYS A 50 1.10 -13.66 -3.29
C LYS A 50 1.24 -14.08 -1.83
N CYS A 51 0.94 -15.35 -1.56
CA CYS A 51 1.25 -15.99 -0.29
C CYS A 51 2.75 -15.95 -0.05
N THR A 52 3.17 -15.43 1.09
CA THR A 52 4.59 -15.32 1.46
C THR A 52 5.31 -16.67 1.66
N HIS A 53 4.57 -17.79 1.63
CA HIS A 53 5.13 -19.14 1.79
C HIS A 53 5.08 -20.02 0.55
N CYS A 54 4.05 -19.88 -0.31
CA CYS A 54 3.84 -20.80 -1.43
C CYS A 54 3.50 -20.12 -2.75
N ASP A 55 3.58 -18.78 -2.80
CA ASP A 55 3.29 -17.97 -3.99
C ASP A 55 1.86 -18.09 -4.56
N TYR A 56 0.94 -18.78 -3.89
CA TYR A 56 -0.47 -18.78 -4.27
C TYR A 56 -0.98 -17.35 -4.42
N THR A 57 -1.63 -17.06 -5.55
CA THR A 57 -2.05 -15.71 -5.89
C THR A 57 -3.46 -15.41 -5.37
N TRP A 58 -3.64 -14.22 -4.80
CA TRP A 58 -4.95 -13.69 -4.43
C TRP A 58 -5.18 -12.34 -5.12
N ASN A 59 -6.38 -12.11 -5.65
CA ASN A 59 -6.72 -10.85 -6.31
C ASN A 59 -7.45 -9.92 -5.34
N ILE A 60 -6.95 -8.69 -5.19
CA ILE A 60 -7.62 -7.60 -4.49
C ILE A 60 -8.26 -6.70 -5.55
N SER A 61 -9.59 -6.62 -5.56
CA SER A 61 -10.34 -5.78 -6.48
C SER A 61 -10.15 -4.31 -6.16
N LEU A 62 -9.60 -3.57 -7.13
CA LEU A 62 -9.41 -2.11 -7.06
C LEU A 62 -10.60 -1.41 -7.72
N PHE A 63 -10.92 -1.82 -8.93
CA PHE A 63 -12.04 -1.32 -9.72
C PHE A 63 -12.86 -2.49 -10.24
N SER A 64 -14.18 -2.40 -10.13
CA SER A 64 -15.12 -3.39 -10.64
C SER A 64 -16.11 -2.68 -11.55
N ARG A 65 -16.22 -3.14 -12.79
CA ARG A 65 -17.15 -2.66 -13.82
C ARG A 65 -17.10 -1.14 -14.00
N LEU A 66 -15.91 -0.56 -13.92
CA LEU A 66 -15.70 0.89 -14.06
C LEU A 66 -15.77 1.27 -15.55
N PRO A 67 -16.62 2.21 -15.99
CA PRO A 67 -16.57 2.70 -17.36
C PRO A 67 -15.18 3.23 -17.67
N VAL A 68 -14.61 2.85 -18.82
CA VAL A 68 -13.25 3.28 -19.21
C VAL A 68 -13.14 4.80 -19.30
N SER A 69 -14.23 5.52 -19.58
CA SER A 69 -14.25 6.99 -19.57
C SER A 69 -14.09 7.62 -18.18
N LYS A 70 -14.28 6.86 -17.10
CA LYS A 70 -14.22 7.36 -15.71
C LYS A 70 -12.86 7.14 -15.06
N ILE A 71 -11.98 6.33 -15.64
CA ILE A 71 -10.63 6.18 -15.10
C ILE A 71 -9.74 7.31 -15.61
N ASN A 72 -8.97 7.92 -14.70
CA ASN A 72 -7.96 8.90 -15.07
C ASN A 72 -6.91 8.22 -15.98
N ARG A 73 -6.53 8.89 -17.07
CA ARG A 73 -5.62 8.33 -18.10
C ARG A 73 -4.23 8.01 -17.54
N ASP A 74 -3.68 8.86 -16.68
CA ASP A 74 -2.37 8.64 -16.07
C ASP A 74 -2.39 7.47 -15.10
N LEU A 75 -3.48 7.33 -14.32
CA LEU A 75 -3.68 6.15 -13.48
C LEU A 75 -3.78 4.88 -14.33
N TYR A 76 -4.52 4.92 -15.45
CA TYR A 76 -4.61 3.78 -16.36
C TYR A 76 -3.24 3.38 -16.91
N CYS A 77 -2.43 4.34 -17.37
CA CYS A 77 -1.07 4.07 -17.84
C CYS A 77 -0.19 3.46 -16.74
N ARG A 78 -0.26 3.98 -15.51
CA ARG A 78 0.49 3.44 -14.36
C ARG A 78 0.05 2.03 -13.96
N LEU A 79 -1.25 1.73 -14.04
CA LEU A 79 -1.78 0.38 -13.82
C LEU A 79 -1.26 -0.60 -14.88
N MET A 80 -1.27 -0.20 -16.16
CA MET A 80 -0.73 -1.02 -17.25
C MET A 80 0.78 -1.25 -17.14
N ALA A 81 1.52 -0.26 -16.62
CA ALA A 81 2.96 -0.33 -16.42
C ALA A 81 3.38 -1.02 -15.11
N ASN A 82 2.44 -1.49 -14.28
CA ASN A 82 2.73 -2.04 -12.95
C ASN A 82 3.58 -1.08 -12.09
N ASP A 83 3.25 0.21 -12.15
CA ASP A 83 4.00 1.26 -11.46
C ASP A 83 4.09 0.99 -9.95
N ALA A 84 5.32 0.92 -9.44
CA ALA A 84 5.61 0.54 -8.05
C ALA A 84 4.98 1.50 -7.04
N ALA A 85 4.94 2.81 -7.34
CA ALA A 85 4.31 3.79 -6.47
C ALA A 85 2.78 3.59 -6.41
N THR A 86 2.16 3.19 -7.51
CA THR A 86 0.74 2.87 -7.60
C THR A 86 0.41 1.56 -6.87
N VAL A 87 1.25 0.53 -6.98
CA VAL A 87 1.13 -0.71 -6.18
C VAL A 87 1.18 -0.36 -4.69
N GLN A 88 2.16 0.46 -4.30
CA GLN A 88 2.34 0.85 -2.92
C GLN A 88 1.13 1.66 -2.42
N TYR A 89 0.63 2.61 -3.20
CA TYR A 89 -0.56 3.40 -2.86
C TYR A 89 -1.76 2.50 -2.52
N PHE A 90 -2.09 1.55 -3.42
CA PHE A 90 -3.22 0.65 -3.20
C PHE A 90 -2.97 -0.38 -2.10
N ALA A 91 -1.72 -0.75 -1.85
CA ALA A 91 -1.37 -1.65 -0.75
C ALA A 91 -1.70 -1.02 0.62
N TYR A 92 -1.58 0.30 0.77
CA TYR A 92 -1.88 1.01 2.01
C TYR A 92 -3.30 1.62 2.05
N ASP A 93 -4.14 1.38 1.04
CA ASP A 93 -5.52 1.87 1.01
C ASP A 93 -6.44 0.97 1.86
N ASN A 94 -6.61 1.37 3.12
CA ASN A 94 -7.45 0.65 4.09
C ASN A 94 -8.90 0.49 3.63
N ALA A 95 -9.45 1.42 2.85
CA ALA A 95 -10.83 1.32 2.38
C ALA A 95 -10.95 0.20 1.32
N ILE A 96 -9.98 0.11 0.41
CA ILE A 96 -9.91 -0.96 -0.58
C ILE A 96 -9.69 -2.32 0.09
N LEU A 97 -8.78 -2.40 1.05
CA LEU A 97 -8.50 -3.66 1.76
C LEU A 97 -9.72 -4.14 2.56
N LYS A 98 -10.37 -3.24 3.30
CA LYS A 98 -11.60 -3.54 4.03
C LYS A 98 -12.71 -4.04 3.10
N ARG A 99 -12.93 -3.39 1.96
CA ARG A 99 -13.91 -3.82 0.94
C ARG A 99 -13.62 -5.22 0.37
N ASN A 100 -12.35 -5.63 0.35
CA ASN A 100 -11.93 -6.96 -0.10
C ASN A 100 -11.89 -8.01 1.03
N ASN A 101 -12.42 -7.69 2.21
CA ASN A 101 -12.32 -8.51 3.42
C ASN A 101 -10.88 -8.97 3.66
N ALA A 102 -9.93 -8.05 3.45
CA ALA A 102 -8.51 -8.28 3.70
C ALA A 102 -8.19 -7.73 5.08
N GLU A 103 -7.93 -8.65 6.01
CA GLU A 103 -7.43 -8.32 7.34
C GLU A 103 -5.97 -7.86 7.19
N LEU A 104 -5.63 -6.70 7.76
CA LEU A 104 -4.25 -6.23 7.78
C LEU A 104 -3.41 -7.18 8.65
N SER A 105 -2.18 -7.45 8.23
CA SER A 105 -1.28 -8.32 8.97
C SER A 105 0.16 -7.87 8.88
N GLY A 106 0.98 -8.50 9.72
CA GLY A 106 2.39 -8.18 9.86
C GLY A 106 2.62 -6.87 10.61
N GLN A 107 3.89 -6.64 10.94
CA GLN A 107 4.40 -5.35 11.38
C GLN A 107 5.37 -4.90 10.30
N PRO A 108 5.01 -3.93 9.45
CA PRO A 108 5.92 -3.42 8.45
C PRO A 108 7.07 -2.70 9.15
N ASP A 109 8.30 -3.00 8.75
CA ASP A 109 9.47 -2.22 9.17
C ASP A 109 9.29 -0.75 8.74
N PHE A 110 10.02 0.16 9.37
CA PHE A 110 9.98 1.58 9.02
C PHE A 110 11.34 2.24 9.13
N HIS A 111 11.54 3.25 8.28
CA HIS A 111 12.69 4.16 8.37
C HIS A 111 12.26 5.49 8.99
N ILE A 112 13.10 6.00 9.88
CA ILE A 112 12.97 7.34 10.46
C ILE A 112 14.03 8.24 9.81
N GLN A 113 13.58 9.31 9.17
CA GLN A 113 14.45 10.39 8.71
C GLN A 113 14.33 11.59 9.63
N GLU A 114 15.46 12.01 10.20
CA GLU A 114 15.52 13.16 11.09
C GLU A 114 15.93 14.43 10.33
N ARG A 115 15.22 15.53 10.61
CA ARG A 115 15.57 16.86 10.10
C ARG A 115 15.53 17.88 11.23
N TRP A 116 16.67 18.48 11.51
CA TRP A 116 16.81 19.52 12.52
C TRP A 116 16.55 20.90 11.91
N LEU A 117 15.75 21.69 12.62
CA LEU A 117 15.53 23.11 12.40
C LEU A 117 16.16 23.85 13.58
N VAL A 118 17.35 24.38 13.32
CA VAL A 118 18.15 25.10 14.32
C VAL A 118 17.64 26.53 14.41
N SER A 119 17.43 27.00 15.64
CA SER A 119 17.15 28.40 15.95
C SER A 119 18.40 28.99 16.60
N ILE A 120 18.71 30.25 16.31
CA ILE A 120 19.86 30.98 16.87
C ILE A 120 19.63 31.31 18.36
N ALA A 121 18.38 31.22 18.84
CA ALA A 121 18.05 31.43 20.25
C ALA A 121 18.35 30.18 21.10
N SER A 122 19.01 30.40 22.25
CA SER A 122 19.35 29.36 23.24
C SER A 122 18.09 28.86 23.97
N HIS A 123 17.38 27.93 23.35
CA HIS A 123 16.21 27.30 23.96
C HIS A 123 16.61 26.06 24.77
N LYS A 124 16.20 25.97 26.04
CA LYS A 124 16.35 24.78 26.91
C LYS A 124 15.45 23.59 26.53
N GLN A 125 14.61 23.75 25.49
CA GLN A 125 13.59 22.77 25.12
C GLN A 125 13.64 22.46 23.61
N VAL A 126 13.43 21.18 23.29
CA VAL A 126 13.33 20.65 21.92
C VAL A 126 11.87 20.32 21.63
N SER A 127 11.35 20.80 20.51
CA SER A 127 10.05 20.41 19.98
C SER A 127 10.23 19.30 18.95
N VAL A 128 9.56 18.16 19.14
CA VAL A 128 9.57 17.01 18.23
C VAL A 128 8.27 17.02 17.42
N SER A 129 8.36 16.94 16.10
CA SER A 129 7.20 16.77 15.22
C SER A 129 7.34 15.47 14.42
N VAL A 130 6.41 14.53 14.61
CA VAL A 130 6.38 13.25 13.88
C VAL A 130 5.48 13.40 12.66
N ARG A 131 6.00 13.05 11.48
CA ARG A 131 5.24 12.96 10.22
C ARG A 131 5.24 11.53 9.74
N ILE A 132 4.05 11.02 9.43
CA ILE A 132 3.86 9.72 8.82
C ILE A 132 3.60 9.94 7.33
N SER A 133 4.45 9.38 6.46
CA SER A 133 4.33 9.62 5.01
C SER A 133 3.07 8.98 4.40
N ARG A 134 2.55 7.93 5.05
CA ARG A 134 1.34 7.19 4.66
C ARG A 134 0.89 6.32 5.83
N SER A 135 -0.41 6.18 6.05
CA SER A 135 -0.92 5.35 7.14
C SER A 135 -0.62 3.88 6.91
N PHE A 136 -0.09 3.20 7.91
CA PHE A 136 0.14 1.76 7.94
C PHE A 136 -0.14 1.23 9.34
N GLN A 137 -0.42 -0.06 9.47
CA GLN A 137 -0.60 -0.68 10.78
C GLN A 137 0.76 -1.07 11.35
N VAL A 138 1.02 -0.65 12.60
CA VAL A 138 2.18 -1.04 13.42
C VAL A 138 1.75 -2.15 14.40
#